data_AF-A0A6M0SZC4-F1
#
_entry.id   AF-A0A6M0SZC4-F1
#
_cell.length_a   1.000
_cell.length_b   1.000
_cell.length_c   1.000
_cell.angle_alpha   90.00
_cell.angle_beta   90.00
_cell.angle_gamma   90.00
#
_symmetry.space_group_name_H-M   'P 1'
#
loop_
_entity.id
_entity.type
_entity.pdbx_description
1 polymer ?
#
loop_
_entity_poly.entity_id
_entity_poly.type
_entity_poly.pdbx_seq_one_letter_code
_entity_poly.pdbx_strand_id
1 'polypeptide(L)'
;MDKYFSKLPNQLFYTYDNDIIDKSILEQVEYDYKVLYVLDYLYTNTNRKDITMFTLEDMIIECGFKVDNHKGKINDKFTDILVTLQESKIIITDTDLNKIKAKEFIKCKIDIFKKDDNDKDINFIQLFDSEKDKILNYDKENIDNSKMLYYYCYLKARIKKRAKGDDMNINGGSPENCYPSFDKIKFDLHITDEVISKYLEK
;
A
#
# COMPACT_ATOMS: atom_id res chain seq x y z
N MET A 1 -10.55 19.09 12.33
CA MET A 1 -9.90 17.80 12.63
C MET A 1 -8.78 17.68 11.62
N ASP A 2 -7.53 17.80 12.06
CA ASP A 2 -6.39 17.61 11.16
C ASP A 2 -6.49 16.20 10.61
N LYS A 3 -6.56 16.08 9.28
CA LYS A 3 -6.74 14.79 8.63
C LYS A 3 -5.38 14.11 8.54
N TYR A 4 -5.04 13.31 9.55
CA TYR A 4 -3.89 12.42 9.48
C TYR A 4 -4.03 11.51 8.26
N PHE A 5 -2.91 11.31 7.56
CA PHE A 5 -2.85 10.48 6.37
C PHE A 5 -1.47 9.83 6.27
N SER A 6 -1.43 8.67 5.63
CA SER A 6 -0.21 8.08 5.12
C SER A 6 -0.03 8.39 3.63
N LYS A 7 1.22 8.51 3.19
CA LYS A 7 1.53 8.47 1.76
C LYS A 7 1.79 7.04 1.37
N LEU A 8 1.08 6.56 0.34
CA LEU A 8 1.33 5.26 -0.28
C LEU A 8 1.82 5.49 -1.71
N PRO A 9 2.95 4.91 -2.14
CA PRO A 9 3.45 5.08 -3.49
C PRO A 9 2.47 4.46 -4.49
N ASN A 10 2.29 5.09 -5.64
CA ASN A 10 1.47 4.52 -6.71
C ASN A 10 2.07 3.19 -7.24
N GLN A 11 3.40 3.04 -7.14
CA GLN A 11 4.13 1.81 -7.49
C GLN A 11 3.67 0.60 -6.66
N LEU A 12 3.00 0.82 -5.52
CA LEU A 12 2.32 -0.25 -4.80
C LEU A 12 1.36 -1.02 -5.70
N PHE A 13 0.66 -0.29 -6.57
CA PHE A 13 -0.51 -0.74 -7.30
C PHE A 13 -0.24 -1.11 -8.75
N TYR A 14 0.70 -0.43 -9.40
CA TYR A 14 1.01 -0.62 -10.82
C TYR A 14 2.39 -0.05 -11.17
N THR A 15 2.97 -0.50 -12.27
CA THR A 15 4.18 0.09 -12.87
C THR A 15 3.83 1.21 -13.83
N TYR A 16 4.72 2.19 -13.96
CA TYR A 16 4.60 3.22 -14.99
C TYR A 16 5.18 2.73 -16.32
N ASP A 17 4.61 3.17 -17.44
CA ASP A 17 5.17 2.89 -18.76
C ASP A 17 6.60 3.44 -18.83
N ASN A 18 7.58 2.56 -19.10
CA ASN A 18 9.03 2.83 -19.14
C ASN A 18 9.76 2.90 -17.79
N ASP A 19 9.18 2.45 -16.68
CA ASP A 19 9.97 2.21 -15.48
C ASP A 19 10.94 1.03 -15.66
N ILE A 20 12.11 1.12 -15.03
CA ILE A 20 13.12 0.03 -15.00
C ILE A 20 12.58 -1.19 -14.23
N ILE A 21 11.62 -0.95 -13.32
CA ILE A 21 11.00 -1.96 -12.48
C ILE A 21 9.79 -2.52 -13.22
N ASP A 22 9.83 -3.81 -13.53
CA ASP A 22 8.84 -4.52 -14.35
C ASP A 22 7.60 -4.96 -13.56
N LYS A 23 7.65 -4.89 -12.22
CA LYS A 23 6.59 -5.36 -11.31
C LYS A 23 6.18 -4.32 -10.28
N SER A 24 4.88 -4.21 -10.02
CA SER A 24 4.38 -3.44 -8.87
C SER A 24 4.88 -4.04 -7.55
N ILE A 25 4.84 -3.28 -6.45
CA ILE A 25 5.24 -3.82 -5.14
C ILE A 25 4.32 -4.99 -4.75
N LEU A 26 3.02 -4.91 -5.07
CA LEU A 26 2.08 -6.02 -4.83
C LEU A 26 2.50 -7.29 -5.57
N GLU A 27 2.91 -7.19 -6.84
CA GLU A 27 3.40 -8.33 -7.62
C GLU A 27 4.68 -8.92 -7.04
N GLN A 28 5.58 -8.08 -6.53
CA GLN A 28 6.84 -8.53 -5.92
C GLN A 28 6.62 -9.34 -4.64
N VAL A 29 5.56 -9.05 -3.88
CA VAL A 29 5.17 -9.79 -2.66
C VAL A 29 4.12 -10.87 -2.93
N GLU A 30 4.05 -11.39 -4.16
CA GLU A 30 3.13 -12.47 -4.56
C GLU A 30 1.65 -12.18 -4.27
N TYR A 31 1.24 -10.92 -4.45
CA TYR A 31 -0.13 -10.46 -4.21
C TYR A 31 -0.61 -10.59 -2.74
N ASP A 32 0.30 -10.55 -1.76
CA ASP A 32 -0.09 -10.38 -0.36
C ASP A 32 -0.47 -8.92 -0.07
N TYR A 33 -1.77 -8.65 -0.08
CA TYR A 33 -2.36 -7.33 0.22
C TYR A 33 -1.93 -6.73 1.58
N LYS A 34 -1.34 -7.53 2.47
CA LYS A 34 -0.83 -7.02 3.75
C LYS A 34 0.31 -6.02 3.61
N VAL A 35 0.97 -6.00 2.45
CA VAL A 35 2.01 -4.99 2.13
C VAL A 35 1.48 -3.57 2.26
N LEU A 36 0.17 -3.35 2.01
CA LEU A 36 -0.45 -2.03 2.23
C LEU A 36 -0.36 -1.61 3.70
N TYR A 37 -0.67 -2.51 4.63
CA TYR A 37 -0.57 -2.22 6.07
C TYR A 37 0.87 -2.01 6.51
N VAL A 38 1.81 -2.81 5.97
CA VAL A 38 3.24 -2.65 6.28
C VAL A 38 3.73 -1.27 5.84
N LEU A 39 3.43 -0.85 4.61
CA LEU A 39 3.84 0.48 4.10
C LEU A 39 3.15 1.63 4.85
N ASP A 40 1.87 1.48 5.18
CA ASP A 40 1.11 2.43 5.98
C ASP A 40 1.72 2.59 7.39
N TYR A 41 2.02 1.48 8.07
CA TYR A 41 2.68 1.46 9.38
C TYR A 41 4.05 2.12 9.30
N LEU A 42 4.87 1.74 8.31
CA LEU A 42 6.23 2.26 8.16
C LEU A 42 6.21 3.79 7.99
N TYR A 43 5.30 4.31 7.16
CA TYR A 43 5.15 5.75 6.95
C TYR A 43 4.70 6.48 8.22
N THR A 44 3.63 6.00 8.87
CA THR A 44 3.03 6.65 10.05
C THR A 44 3.95 6.63 11.28
N ASN A 45 4.81 5.62 11.39
CA ASN A 45 5.78 5.48 12.48
C ASN A 45 7.18 6.02 12.15
N THR A 46 7.35 6.66 10.99
CA THR A 46 8.60 7.35 10.65
C THR A 46 8.74 8.61 11.50
N ASN A 47 9.86 8.75 12.21
CA ASN A 47 10.13 9.94 13.01
C ASN A 47 10.65 11.12 12.16
N ARG A 48 10.84 12.29 12.80
CA ARG A 48 11.34 13.52 12.13
C ARG A 48 12.76 13.43 11.55
N LYS A 49 13.49 12.34 11.78
CA LYS A 49 14.82 12.06 11.21
C LYS A 49 14.75 11.02 10.08
N ASP A 50 13.54 10.74 9.58
CA ASP A 50 13.27 9.74 8.55
C ASP A 50 13.71 8.33 8.95
N ILE A 51 13.58 8.01 10.23
CA ILE A 51 13.88 6.69 10.78
C ILE A 51 12.60 6.08 11.35
N THR A 52 12.31 4.86 10.92
CA THR A 52 11.27 4.01 11.53
C THR A 52 11.95 3.02 12.48
N MET A 53 11.38 2.87 13.66
CA MET A 53 11.88 1.94 14.69
C MET A 53 10.73 1.06 15.11
N PHE A 54 10.91 -0.26 15.04
CA PHE A 54 9.82 -1.20 15.32
C PHE A 54 10.36 -2.56 15.77
N THR A 55 9.45 -3.39 16.26
CA THR A 55 9.65 -4.85 16.31
C THR A 55 8.62 -5.49 15.38
N LEU A 56 8.90 -6.67 14.86
CA LEU A 56 7.93 -7.38 14.00
C LEU A 56 6.61 -7.63 14.76
N GLU A 57 6.69 -7.96 16.05
CA GLU A 57 5.52 -8.16 16.91
C GLU A 57 4.65 -6.89 17.01
N ASP A 58 5.28 -5.75 17.26
CA ASP A 58 4.61 -4.45 17.36
C ASP A 58 3.92 -4.07 16.05
N MET A 59 4.63 -4.20 14.92
CA MET A 59 4.08 -3.91 13.58
C MET A 59 2.83 -4.77 13.28
N ILE A 60 2.87 -6.06 13.61
CA ILE A 60 1.73 -6.97 13.38
C ILE A 60 0.51 -6.53 14.20
N ILE A 61 0.72 -6.15 15.47
CA ILE A 61 -0.34 -5.75 16.39
C ILE A 61 -0.95 -4.41 15.95
N GLU A 62 -0.14 -3.41 15.65
CA GLU A 62 -0.59 -2.08 15.20
C GLU A 62 -1.31 -2.13 13.85
N CYS A 63 -0.96 -3.09 12.99
CA CYS A 63 -1.70 -3.39 11.76
C CYS A 63 -3.04 -4.12 12.01
N GLY A 64 -3.39 -4.41 13.26
CA GLY A 64 -4.66 -5.04 13.64
C GLY A 64 -4.66 -6.57 13.56
N PHE A 65 -3.50 -7.21 13.47
CA PHE A 65 -3.38 -8.66 13.36
C PHE A 65 -2.94 -9.30 14.68
N LYS A 66 -3.26 -10.58 14.84
CA LYS A 66 -2.80 -11.39 15.98
C LYS A 66 -1.51 -12.12 15.61
N VAL A 67 -0.46 -11.87 16.38
CA VAL A 67 0.85 -12.53 16.27
C VAL A 67 0.72 -14.05 16.28
N ASP A 68 1.37 -14.70 15.32
CA ASP A 68 1.32 -16.14 15.13
C ASP A 68 2.63 -16.64 14.49
N ASN A 69 3.42 -17.38 15.28
CA ASN A 69 4.74 -17.90 14.92
C ASN A 69 4.69 -19.24 14.15
N HIS A 70 3.52 -19.81 13.89
CA HIS A 70 3.46 -21.05 13.12
C HIS A 70 3.85 -20.78 11.66
N LYS A 71 4.49 -21.77 11.03
CA LYS A 71 4.97 -21.64 9.64
C LYS A 71 3.83 -21.25 8.68
N GLY A 72 4.07 -20.26 7.83
CA GLY A 72 3.14 -19.71 6.85
C GLY A 72 2.05 -18.82 7.44
N LYS A 73 2.13 -18.46 8.73
CA LYS A 73 1.20 -17.53 9.40
C LYS A 73 1.71 -16.10 9.34
N ILE A 74 1.08 -15.22 10.13
CA ILE A 74 1.22 -13.77 9.98
C ILE A 74 2.67 -13.30 10.14
N ASN A 75 3.45 -13.91 11.03
CA ASN A 75 4.83 -13.55 11.24
C ASN A 75 5.68 -13.81 10.00
N ASP A 76 5.53 -15.00 9.41
CA ASP A 76 6.19 -15.35 8.15
C ASP A 76 5.75 -14.40 7.04
N LYS A 77 4.44 -14.10 6.92
CA LYS A 77 3.93 -13.18 5.89
C LYS A 77 4.48 -11.76 6.00
N PHE A 78 4.54 -11.19 7.20
CA PHE A 78 5.13 -9.87 7.40
C PHE A 78 6.65 -9.90 7.18
N THR A 79 7.32 -10.97 7.58
CA THR A 79 8.76 -11.14 7.34
C THR A 79 9.06 -11.21 5.85
N ASP A 80 8.33 -12.04 5.10
CA ASP A 80 8.47 -12.17 3.64
C ASP A 80 8.31 -10.81 2.96
N ILE A 81 7.28 -10.04 3.34
CA ILE A 81 7.08 -8.68 2.82
C ILE A 81 8.29 -7.78 3.15
N LEU A 82 8.74 -7.75 4.40
CA LEU A 82 9.87 -6.91 4.81
C LEU A 82 11.17 -7.28 4.08
N VAL A 83 11.42 -8.57 3.89
CA VAL A 83 12.56 -9.09 3.11
C VAL A 83 12.47 -8.61 1.67
N THR A 84 11.32 -8.77 0.99
CA THR A 84 11.13 -8.28 -0.38
C THR A 84 11.34 -6.77 -0.47
N LEU A 85 10.84 -6.00 0.50
CA LEU A 85 11.04 -4.54 0.52
C LEU A 85 12.52 -4.15 0.74
N GLN A 86 13.29 -4.94 1.50
CA GLN A 86 14.74 -4.75 1.65
C GLN A 86 15.49 -5.08 0.34
N GLU A 87 15.15 -6.19 -0.31
CA GLU A 87 15.74 -6.60 -1.59
C GLU A 87 15.48 -5.58 -2.70
N SER A 88 14.28 -4.99 -2.71
CA SER A 88 13.88 -3.92 -3.63
C SER A 88 14.42 -2.54 -3.25
N LYS A 89 15.27 -2.45 -2.22
CA LYS A 89 15.89 -1.21 -1.69
C LYS A 89 14.89 -0.15 -1.22
N ILE A 90 13.64 -0.56 -0.96
CA ILE A 90 12.60 0.29 -0.38
C ILE A 90 12.88 0.50 1.11
N ILE A 91 13.36 -0.55 1.79
CA ILE A 91 13.80 -0.49 3.19
C ILE A 91 15.32 -0.52 3.22
N ILE A 92 15.92 0.51 3.80
CA ILE A 92 17.36 0.61 4.01
C ILE A 92 17.65 0.38 5.50
N THR A 93 18.32 -0.73 5.80
CA THR A 93 18.70 -1.11 7.17
C THR A 93 19.96 -1.97 7.15
N ASP A 94 20.73 -1.93 8.24
CA ASP A 94 21.90 -2.79 8.44
C ASP A 94 21.50 -4.19 8.97
N THR A 95 20.25 -4.38 9.38
CA THR A 95 19.72 -5.66 9.88
C THR A 95 19.34 -6.58 8.71
N ASP A 96 19.75 -7.86 8.78
CA ASP A 96 19.28 -8.90 7.85
C ASP A 96 17.83 -9.28 8.19
N LEU A 97 16.85 -8.77 7.43
CA LEU A 97 15.43 -8.98 7.70
C LEU A 97 15.00 -10.44 7.49
N ASN A 98 15.83 -11.27 6.85
CA ASN A 98 15.53 -12.68 6.61
C ASN A 98 15.75 -13.54 7.87
N LYS A 99 16.35 -12.98 8.93
CA LYS A 99 16.69 -13.70 10.18
C LYS A 99 16.16 -13.02 11.44
N ILE A 100 15.26 -12.06 11.30
CA ILE A 100 14.74 -11.29 12.43
C ILE A 100 13.90 -12.15 13.36
N LYS A 101 13.98 -11.87 14.66
CA LYS A 101 13.05 -12.41 15.66
C LYS A 101 11.89 -11.44 15.89
N ALA A 102 10.74 -11.97 16.31
CA ALA A 102 9.53 -11.18 16.55
C ALA A 102 9.76 -9.93 17.44
N LYS A 103 10.57 -10.07 18.49
CA LYS A 103 10.88 -9.02 19.48
C LYS A 103 12.18 -8.28 19.23
N GLU A 104 12.85 -8.57 18.11
CA GLU A 104 14.08 -7.89 17.76
C GLU A 104 13.79 -6.45 17.37
N PHE A 105 14.59 -5.52 17.90
CA PHE A 105 14.43 -4.10 17.63
C PHE A 105 15.14 -3.72 16.34
N ILE A 106 14.36 -3.22 15.38
CA ILE A 106 14.82 -2.91 14.02
C ILE A 106 14.76 -1.39 13.82
N LYS A 107 15.76 -0.86 13.11
CA LYS A 107 15.77 0.52 12.63
C LYS A 107 15.94 0.51 11.12
N CYS A 108 15.11 1.26 10.41
CA CYS A 108 15.27 1.42 8.98
C CYS A 108 14.95 2.85 8.51
N LYS A 109 15.37 3.14 7.29
CA LYS A 109 14.90 4.27 6.49
C LYS A 109 14.07 3.73 5.33
N ILE A 110 13.10 4.54 4.89
CA ILE A 110 12.24 4.20 3.75
C ILE A 110 12.68 5.07 2.57
N ASP A 111 12.99 4.43 1.45
CA ASP A 111 13.30 5.08 0.17
C ASP A 111 12.34 4.57 -0.91
N ILE A 112 11.12 5.11 -0.89
CA ILE A 112 10.00 4.60 -1.69
C ILE A 112 9.34 5.66 -2.58
N PHE A 113 9.57 6.95 -2.29
CA PHE A 113 8.91 8.03 -2.99
C PHE A 113 9.84 8.61 -4.05
N LYS A 114 9.36 8.60 -5.30
CA LYS A 114 9.99 9.37 -6.36
C LYS A 114 9.94 10.85 -6.00
N LYS A 115 11.02 11.57 -6.26
CA LYS A 115 11.14 13.01 -6.04
C LYS A 115 11.04 13.78 -7.35
N ASP A 116 10.47 14.98 -7.31
CA ASP A 116 10.59 15.96 -8.38
C ASP A 116 11.92 16.73 -8.28
N ASP A 117 12.17 17.65 -9.21
CA ASP A 117 13.39 18.48 -9.25
C ASP A 117 13.56 19.40 -8.01
N ASN A 118 12.51 19.54 -7.18
CA ASN A 118 12.52 20.33 -5.95
C ASN A 118 12.55 19.45 -4.68
N ASP A 119 12.92 18.18 -4.81
CA ASP A 119 12.98 17.19 -3.72
C ASP A 119 11.63 16.92 -3.03
N LYS A 120 10.52 17.17 -3.74
CA LYS A 120 9.18 16.87 -3.25
C LYS A 120 8.76 15.49 -3.73
N ASP A 121 8.16 14.72 -2.82
CA ASP A 121 7.53 13.45 -3.18
C ASP A 121 6.51 13.68 -4.29
N ILE A 122 6.50 12.77 -5.26
CA ILE A 122 5.51 12.66 -6.34
C ILE A 122 5.05 11.21 -6.45
N ASN A 123 4.01 10.97 -7.27
CA ASN A 123 3.55 9.61 -7.57
C ASN A 123 3.10 8.81 -6.34
N PHE A 124 2.30 9.43 -5.47
CA PHE A 124 1.72 8.81 -4.29
C PHE A 124 0.24 9.19 -4.13
N ILE A 125 -0.50 8.36 -3.39
CA ILE A 125 -1.81 8.71 -2.84
C ILE A 125 -1.69 9.06 -1.37
N GLN A 126 -2.65 9.84 -0.89
CA GLN A 126 -2.87 10.04 0.54
C GLN A 126 -3.99 9.11 0.97
N LEU A 127 -3.72 8.19 1.89
CA LEU A 127 -4.76 7.41 2.57
C LEU A 127 -5.07 8.09 3.89
N PHE A 128 -6.27 8.65 4.02
CA PHE A 128 -6.68 9.31 5.27
C PHE A 128 -7.16 8.28 6.28
N ASP A 129 -6.82 8.48 7.55
CA ASP A 129 -7.21 7.56 8.64
C ASP A 129 -8.73 7.36 8.69
N SER A 130 -9.49 8.44 8.50
CA SER A 130 -10.97 8.37 8.46
C SER A 130 -11.52 7.49 7.34
N GLU A 131 -10.81 7.41 6.20
CA GLU A 131 -11.20 6.55 5.07
C GLU A 131 -10.81 5.09 5.36
N LYS A 132 -9.58 4.88 5.86
CA LYS A 132 -9.06 3.58 6.29
C LYS A 132 -9.98 2.96 7.35
N ASP A 133 -10.25 3.67 8.44
CA ASP A 133 -11.09 3.21 9.53
C ASP A 133 -12.50 2.88 9.09
N LYS A 134 -13.07 3.69 8.18
CA LYS A 134 -14.41 3.45 7.65
C LYS A 134 -14.49 2.12 6.88
N ILE A 135 -13.45 1.78 6.12
CA ILE A 135 -13.41 0.54 5.35
C ILE A 135 -13.13 -0.65 6.26
N LEU A 136 -12.15 -0.54 7.17
CA LEU A 136 -11.75 -1.64 8.05
C LEU A 136 -12.83 -2.02 9.07
N ASN A 137 -13.62 -1.05 9.53
CA ASN A 137 -14.71 -1.27 10.49
C ASN A 137 -16.05 -1.63 9.82
N TYR A 138 -16.08 -1.87 8.50
CA TYR A 138 -17.31 -2.29 7.84
C TYR A 138 -17.67 -3.73 8.21
N ASP A 139 -18.82 -3.96 8.84
CA ASP A 139 -19.21 -5.25 9.42
C ASP A 139 -20.53 -5.83 8.88
N LYS A 140 -21.19 -5.13 7.95
CA LYS A 140 -22.54 -5.47 7.49
C LYS A 140 -22.61 -6.66 6.54
N GLU A 141 -21.54 -6.91 5.80
CA GLU A 141 -21.46 -8.03 4.84
C GLU A 141 -20.19 -8.84 5.10
N ASN A 142 -20.19 -10.10 4.67
CA ASN A 142 -19.01 -10.97 4.76
C ASN A 142 -17.99 -10.61 3.66
N ILE A 143 -17.42 -9.41 3.76
CA ILE A 143 -16.43 -8.85 2.84
C ILE A 143 -15.05 -8.95 3.49
N ASP A 144 -14.03 -9.23 2.66
CA ASP A 144 -12.63 -9.07 3.05
C ASP A 144 -12.27 -7.58 3.02
N ASN A 145 -12.41 -6.91 4.16
CA ASN A 145 -12.13 -5.47 4.29
C ASN A 145 -10.69 -5.09 3.89
N SER A 146 -9.73 -6.02 4.02
CA SER A 146 -8.35 -5.78 3.60
C SER A 146 -8.24 -5.64 2.09
N LYS A 147 -8.88 -6.55 1.35
CA LYS A 147 -8.96 -6.46 -0.11
C LYS A 147 -9.74 -5.21 -0.54
N MET A 148 -10.83 -4.90 0.15
CA MET A 148 -11.63 -3.70 -0.14
C MET A 148 -10.80 -2.41 0.03
N LEU A 149 -10.02 -2.30 1.12
CA LEU A 149 -9.12 -1.18 1.34
C LEU A 149 -8.07 -1.08 0.23
N TYR A 150 -7.51 -2.21 -0.19
CA TYR A 150 -6.57 -2.25 -1.29
C TYR A 150 -7.18 -1.74 -2.61
N TYR A 151 -8.37 -2.23 -2.97
CA TYR A 151 -9.08 -1.81 -4.18
C TYR A 151 -9.42 -0.32 -4.16
N TYR A 152 -9.87 0.18 -3.00
CA TYR A 152 -10.09 1.60 -2.80
C TYR A 152 -8.81 2.42 -3.07
N CYS A 153 -7.67 1.99 -2.50
CA CYS A 153 -6.39 2.67 -2.70
C CYS A 153 -5.90 2.59 -4.15
N TYR A 154 -6.07 1.44 -4.81
CA TYR A 154 -5.76 1.26 -6.24
C TYR A 154 -6.54 2.27 -7.11
N LEU A 155 -7.85 2.37 -6.90
CA LEU A 155 -8.68 3.33 -7.62
C LEU A 155 -8.21 4.76 -7.37
N LYS A 156 -7.91 5.09 -6.11
CA LYS A 156 -7.36 6.39 -5.73
C LYS A 156 -6.05 6.71 -6.44
N ALA A 157 -5.20 5.72 -6.69
CA ALA A 157 -3.93 5.86 -7.39
C ALA A 157 -4.08 6.01 -8.91
N ARG A 158 -5.22 5.58 -9.47
CA ARG A 158 -5.55 5.69 -10.91
C ARG A 158 -6.37 6.93 -11.27
N ILE A 159 -6.93 7.63 -10.29
CA ILE A 159 -7.62 8.90 -10.51
C ILE A 159 -6.62 9.95 -11.00
N LYS A 160 -6.79 10.42 -12.24
CA LYS A 160 -6.04 11.55 -12.76
C LYS A 160 -6.53 12.82 -12.08
N LYS A 161 -5.69 13.37 -11.21
CA LYS A 161 -5.93 14.66 -10.57
C LYS A 161 -5.56 15.82 -11.49
N ARG A 162 -6.26 16.95 -11.35
CA ARG A 162 -5.94 18.17 -12.09
C ARG A 162 -4.60 18.75 -11.66
N ALA A 163 -3.94 19.51 -12.54
CA ALA A 163 -2.73 20.22 -12.16
C ALA A 163 -3.06 21.31 -11.14
N LYS A 164 -2.12 21.57 -10.22
CA LYS A 164 -2.29 22.57 -9.16
C LYS A 164 -2.32 23.96 -9.82
N GLY A 165 -3.49 24.60 -9.86
CA GLY A 165 -3.70 25.88 -10.53
C GLY A 165 -4.71 25.83 -11.69
N ASP A 166 -5.17 24.64 -12.09
CA ASP A 166 -6.33 24.51 -12.97
C ASP A 166 -7.61 24.78 -12.17
N ASP A 167 -8.17 25.98 -12.30
CA ASP A 167 -9.41 26.37 -11.65
C ASP A 167 -10.56 25.39 -11.94
N MET A 168 -11.49 25.25 -10.99
CA MET A 168 -12.81 24.70 -11.26
C MET A 168 -13.54 25.67 -12.20
N ASN A 169 -13.24 25.62 -13.49
CA ASN A 169 -14.08 26.28 -14.48
C ASN A 169 -15.49 25.70 -14.33
N ILE A 170 -16.40 26.55 -13.83
CA ILE A 170 -17.81 26.26 -13.55
C ILE A 170 -18.50 25.65 -14.78
N ASN A 171 -17.96 25.91 -15.98
CA ASN A 171 -18.27 25.22 -17.22
C ASN A 171 -16.96 24.86 -17.97
N GLY A 172 -16.76 23.60 -18.34
CA GLY A 172 -15.75 23.19 -19.33
C GLY A 172 -14.44 22.56 -18.82
N GLY A 173 -14.21 22.45 -17.52
CA GLY A 173 -13.07 21.69 -16.99
C GLY A 173 -13.31 20.17 -17.04
N SER A 174 -12.38 19.38 -17.60
CA SER A 174 -12.50 17.91 -17.59
C SER A 174 -12.53 17.39 -16.15
N PRO A 175 -13.48 16.50 -15.79
CA PRO A 175 -13.53 15.95 -14.44
C PRO A 175 -12.26 15.16 -14.10
N GLU A 176 -11.95 15.03 -12.82
CA GLU A 176 -10.93 14.08 -12.37
C GLU A 176 -11.45 12.68 -12.63
N ASN A 177 -10.76 11.94 -13.50
CA ASN A 177 -11.30 10.71 -14.06
C ASN A 177 -10.33 9.55 -13.84
N CYS A 178 -10.91 8.36 -13.66
CA CYS A 178 -10.21 7.10 -13.57
C CYS A 178 -10.60 6.28 -14.80
N TYR A 179 -9.67 6.05 -15.73
CA TYR A 179 -9.91 5.31 -16.98
C TYR A 179 -9.12 4.00 -17.17
N PRO A 180 -8.80 3.20 -16.11
CA PRO A 180 -8.33 1.85 -16.36
C PRO A 180 -9.49 1.01 -16.93
N SER A 181 -9.23 0.24 -17.99
CA SER A 181 -10.19 -0.75 -18.46
C SER A 181 -10.40 -1.83 -17.40
N PHE A 182 -11.55 -2.52 -17.43
CA PHE A 182 -11.79 -3.63 -16.52
C PHE A 182 -10.70 -4.71 -16.61
N ASP A 183 -10.23 -5.01 -17.82
CA ASP A 183 -9.12 -5.95 -18.03
C ASP A 183 -7.82 -5.48 -17.35
N LYS A 184 -7.55 -4.17 -17.37
CA LYS A 184 -6.37 -3.60 -16.70
C LYS A 184 -6.50 -3.69 -15.18
N ILE A 185 -7.69 -3.41 -14.63
CA ILE A 185 -7.99 -3.60 -13.20
C ILE A 185 -7.80 -5.07 -12.81
N LYS A 186 -8.38 -5.98 -13.59
CA LYS A 186 -8.30 -7.42 -13.36
C LYS A 186 -6.84 -7.91 -13.37
N PHE A 187 -6.05 -7.43 -14.32
CA PHE A 187 -4.63 -7.72 -14.44
C PHE A 187 -3.84 -7.19 -13.24
N ASP A 188 -3.91 -5.89 -12.95
CA ASP A 188 -3.11 -5.25 -11.89
C ASP A 188 -3.45 -5.80 -10.49
N LEU A 189 -4.71 -6.17 -10.26
CA LEU A 189 -5.20 -6.66 -8.96
C LEU A 189 -5.25 -8.19 -8.85
N HIS A 190 -4.82 -8.91 -9.89
CA HIS A 190 -4.89 -10.37 -9.96
C HIS A 190 -6.28 -10.93 -9.59
N ILE A 191 -7.34 -10.30 -10.10
CA ILE A 191 -8.71 -10.76 -9.89
C ILE A 191 -8.94 -11.96 -10.81
N THR A 192 -9.10 -13.17 -10.24
CA THR A 192 -9.40 -14.38 -11.00
C THR A 192 -10.89 -14.50 -11.31
N ASP A 193 -11.25 -15.19 -12.39
CA ASP A 193 -12.65 -15.35 -12.82
C ASP A 193 -13.52 -16.09 -11.79
N GLU A 194 -12.94 -16.97 -10.98
CA GLU A 194 -13.63 -17.66 -9.89
C GLU A 194 -14.26 -16.72 -8.86
N VAL A 195 -13.68 -15.53 -8.67
CA VAL A 195 -14.23 -14.49 -7.77
C VAL A 195 -15.45 -13.82 -8.40
N ILE A 196 -15.50 -13.69 -9.73
CA ILE A 196 -16.59 -13.04 -10.47
C ILE A 196 -17.78 -14.01 -10.62
N SER A 197 -17.53 -15.30 -10.82
CA SER A 197 -18.59 -16.34 -10.90
C SER A 197 -19.51 -16.33 -9.67
N LYS A 198 -18.96 -16.08 -8.48
CA LYS A 198 -19.73 -15.94 -7.22
C LYS A 198 -20.74 -14.79 -7.21
N TYR A 199 -20.57 -13.79 -8.06
CA TYR A 199 -21.48 -12.64 -8.18
C TYR A 199 -22.42 -12.75 -9.40
N LEU A 200 -22.11 -13.61 -10.38
CA LEU A 200 -22.94 -13.84 -11.57
C LEU A 200 -23.90 -15.03 -11.42
N GLU A 201 -23.61 -15.99 -10.53
CA GLU A 201 -24.53 -17.08 -10.19
C GLU A 201 -25.41 -16.67 -8.99
N LYS A 202 -26.53 -16.01 -9.30
CA LYS A 202 -27.73 -15.95 -8.45
C LYS A 202 -28.95 -16.38 -9.25
#